data_AF-A0A3D6ESG6-F1
#
_entry.id   AF-A0A3D6ESG6-F1
#
_cell.length_a   1.000
_cell.length_b   1.000
_cell.length_c   1.000
_cell.angle_alpha   90.00
_cell.angle_beta   90.00
_cell.angle_gamma   90.00
#
_symmetry.space_group_name_H-M   'P 1'
#
loop_
_entity.id
_entity.type
_entity.pdbx_description
1 polymer ?
#
loop_
_entity_poly.entity_id
_entity_poly.type
_entity_poly.pdbx_seq_one_letter_code
_entity_poly.pdbx_strand_id
1 'polypeptide(L)'
;MSASRFAFCLILLVLSTDIVAQTNSVLRSGNWFKFSVTADGVVRINYDLLRKSGVNPDQIDPRNIRIFTGQPGMLPQANSKPRQTDLTEIAIQVIGEQDGKFNSNDAILFFAKGPDKYQYNIQKQIFEYENNLFTDKNFYFLTIGADAGKRIATRQSIAGTYPLVTTYRDLA
;
A
#
# COMPACT_ATOMS: atom_id res chain seq x y z
N MET A 1 44.70 -12.58 47.75
CA MET A 1 43.53 -13.44 47.45
C MET A 1 42.27 -12.70 47.89
N SER A 2 41.84 -11.71 47.11
CA SER A 2 40.83 -11.79 46.03
C SER A 2 39.41 -11.44 46.53
N ALA A 3 39.24 -10.20 46.99
CA ALA A 3 37.93 -9.53 47.06
C ALA A 3 37.66 -8.65 45.82
N SER A 4 38.40 -8.85 44.72
CA SER A 4 38.26 -8.06 43.47
C SER A 4 37.48 -8.78 42.36
N ARG A 5 36.77 -9.88 42.68
CA ARG A 5 36.05 -10.69 41.68
C ARG A 5 34.53 -10.48 41.67
N PHE A 6 34.00 -9.62 42.54
CA PHE A 6 32.56 -9.34 42.62
C PHE A 6 32.12 -8.03 41.95
N ALA A 7 33.05 -7.26 41.38
CA ALA A 7 32.75 -6.00 40.70
C ALA A 7 32.53 -6.14 39.17
N PHE A 8 32.65 -7.34 38.60
CA PHE A 8 32.66 -7.54 37.15
C PHE A 8 31.36 -8.12 36.56
N CYS A 9 30.35 -8.42 37.39
CA CYS A 9 29.09 -9.02 36.91
C CYS A 9 27.90 -8.05 36.82
N LEU A 10 28.05 -6.77 37.21
CA LEU A 10 26.90 -5.83 37.27
C LEU A 10 26.91 -4.73 36.20
N ILE A 11 27.74 -4.82 35.16
CA ILE A 11 27.90 -3.74 34.14
C ILE A 11 27.58 -4.19 32.71
N LEU A 12 27.18 -5.44 32.45
CA LEU A 12 26.99 -5.93 31.07
C LEU A 12 25.72 -6.77 30.85
N LEU A 13 24.60 -6.30 31.40
CA LEU A 13 23.29 -6.76 30.94
C LEU A 13 22.27 -5.62 30.88
N VAL A 14 22.65 -4.51 30.26
CA VAL A 14 21.63 -3.69 29.58
C VAL A 14 21.34 -4.43 28.28
N LEU A 15 20.53 -5.49 28.37
CA LEU A 15 19.81 -6.01 27.21
C LEU A 15 18.90 -4.86 26.78
N SER A 16 19.35 -4.10 25.78
CA SER A 16 18.51 -3.19 25.01
C SER A 16 17.45 -4.08 24.35
N THR A 17 16.36 -4.31 25.08
CA THR A 17 15.14 -4.81 24.48
C THR A 17 14.65 -3.68 23.60
N ASP A 18 14.74 -3.86 22.29
CA ASP A 18 14.02 -2.98 21.38
C ASP A 18 12.54 -3.16 21.69
N ILE A 19 11.96 -2.23 22.43
CA ILE A 19 10.50 -2.09 22.51
C ILE A 19 10.08 -1.63 21.12
N VAL A 20 9.71 -2.58 20.27
CA VAL A 20 9.03 -2.32 19.00
C VAL A 20 7.59 -1.91 19.32
N ALA A 21 7.42 -0.73 19.88
CA ALA A 21 6.15 -0.01 19.82
C ALA A 21 6.08 0.70 18.46
N GLN A 22 4.88 0.84 17.90
CA GLN A 22 4.68 1.60 16.65
C GLN A 22 5.01 3.08 16.92
N THR A 23 6.25 3.47 16.69
CA THR A 23 6.69 4.86 16.82
C THR A 23 6.30 5.62 15.56
N ASN A 24 5.33 6.54 15.69
CA ASN A 24 4.86 7.46 14.65
C ASN A 24 4.15 6.80 13.45
N SER A 25 2.96 6.24 13.68
CA SER A 25 2.08 5.80 12.57
C SER A 25 1.70 6.97 11.67
N VAL A 26 1.60 6.71 10.36
CA VAL A 26 0.97 7.62 9.38
C VAL A 26 -0.47 7.94 9.77
N LEU A 27 -1.17 7.03 10.45
CA LEU A 27 -2.54 7.21 10.92
C LEU A 27 -2.67 8.14 12.14
N ARG A 28 -1.56 8.57 12.74
CA ARG A 28 -1.55 9.41 13.95
C ARG A 28 -2.25 10.76 13.73
N SER A 29 -2.25 11.27 12.50
CA SER A 29 -2.83 12.56 12.15
C SER A 29 -3.50 12.53 10.78
N GLY A 30 -4.31 13.55 10.50
CA GLY A 30 -5.04 13.69 9.26
C GLY A 30 -6.42 13.02 9.28
N ASN A 31 -7.21 13.34 8.25
CA ASN A 31 -8.50 12.70 8.01
C ASN A 31 -8.29 11.50 7.08
N TRP A 32 -8.87 10.37 7.45
CA TRP A 32 -8.68 9.10 6.76
C TRP A 32 -10.00 8.50 6.32
N PHE A 33 -10.08 8.13 5.05
CA PHE A 33 -11.24 7.49 4.45
C PHE A 33 -10.86 6.04 4.11
N LYS A 34 -11.48 5.09 4.82
CA LYS A 34 -11.23 3.66 4.65
C LYS A 34 -12.21 3.06 3.65
N PHE A 35 -11.70 2.26 2.72
CA PHE A 35 -12.52 1.47 1.81
C PHE A 35 -11.88 0.10 1.57
N SER A 36 -12.64 -0.83 1.01
CA SER A 36 -12.18 -2.21 0.78
C SER A 36 -12.31 -2.64 -0.66
N VAL A 37 -11.49 -3.61 -1.05
CA VAL A 37 -11.60 -4.35 -2.32
C VAL A 37 -11.67 -5.85 -2.03
N THR A 38 -12.32 -6.60 -2.92
CA THR A 38 -12.50 -8.05 -2.80
C THR A 38 -11.67 -8.84 -3.81
N ALA A 39 -11.06 -8.18 -4.80
CA ALA A 39 -10.26 -8.82 -5.84
C ALA A 39 -9.15 -7.87 -6.33
N ASP A 40 -8.16 -8.45 -7.00
CA ASP A 40 -7.12 -7.71 -7.72
C ASP A 40 -7.75 -6.96 -8.90
N GLY A 41 -7.31 -5.72 -9.15
CA GLY A 41 -7.78 -4.97 -10.31
C GLY A 41 -7.52 -3.47 -10.25
N VAL A 42 -7.80 -2.79 -11.37
CA VAL A 42 -7.75 -1.32 -11.42
C VAL A 42 -9.01 -0.77 -10.77
N VAL A 43 -8.82 0.02 -9.72
CA VAL A 43 -9.89 0.73 -9.04
C VAL A 43 -9.96 2.15 -9.55
N ARG A 44 -11.19 2.63 -9.79
CA ARG A 44 -11.48 4.03 -10.14
C ARG A 44 -12.29 4.68 -9.03
N ILE A 45 -11.77 5.78 -8.49
CA ILE A 45 -12.49 6.66 -7.58
C ILE A 45 -12.76 7.97 -8.31
N ASN A 46 -14.03 8.27 -8.57
CA ASN A 46 -14.47 9.50 -9.24
C ASN A 46 -15.11 10.48 -8.26
N TYR A 47 -15.45 11.67 -8.75
CA TYR A 47 -16.08 12.74 -7.99
C TYR A 47 -17.33 12.28 -7.23
N ASP A 48 -18.24 11.59 -7.92
CA ASP A 48 -19.50 11.13 -7.34
C ASP A 48 -19.30 10.11 -6.23
N LEU A 49 -18.32 9.23 -6.37
CA LEU A 49 -17.99 8.25 -5.32
C LEU A 49 -17.50 8.96 -4.07
N LEU A 50 -16.59 9.93 -4.20
CA LEU A 50 -16.11 10.73 -3.07
C LEU A 50 -17.26 11.47 -2.37
N ARG A 51 -18.13 12.15 -3.13
CA ARG A 51 -19.34 12.81 -2.61
C ARG A 51 -20.23 11.86 -1.83
N LYS A 52 -20.55 10.70 -2.41
CA LYS A 52 -21.41 9.68 -1.78
C LYS A 52 -20.78 9.10 -0.51
N SER A 53 -19.45 9.06 -0.44
CA SER A 53 -18.70 8.64 0.75
C SER A 53 -18.54 9.74 1.81
N GLY A 54 -19.17 10.91 1.63
CA GLY A 54 -19.12 12.01 2.60
C GLY A 54 -17.86 12.88 2.50
N VAL A 55 -17.05 12.70 1.46
CA VAL A 55 -15.92 13.57 1.14
C VAL A 55 -16.42 14.72 0.27
N ASN A 56 -16.00 15.95 0.54
CA ASN A 56 -16.29 17.09 -0.34
C ASN A 56 -15.16 17.30 -1.36
N PRO A 57 -15.31 16.90 -2.64
CA PRO A 57 -14.22 16.99 -3.61
C PRO A 57 -13.90 18.43 -4.01
N ASP A 58 -14.84 19.36 -3.88
CA ASP A 58 -14.65 20.78 -4.23
C ASP A 58 -13.59 21.46 -3.36
N GLN A 59 -13.23 20.84 -2.22
CA GLN A 59 -12.23 21.33 -1.27
C GLN A 59 -10.91 20.56 -1.36
N ILE A 60 -10.76 19.68 -2.35
CA ILE A 60 -9.59 18.84 -2.52
C ILE A 60 -8.71 19.39 -3.63
N ASP A 61 -7.43 19.61 -3.29
CA ASP A 61 -6.38 19.66 -4.30
C ASP A 61 -6.01 18.22 -4.69
N PRO A 62 -6.29 17.78 -5.93
CA PRO A 62 -6.02 16.43 -6.39
C PRO A 62 -4.55 16.01 -6.24
N ARG A 63 -3.62 16.98 -6.30
CA ARG A 63 -2.17 16.74 -6.19
C ARG A 63 -1.77 16.17 -4.83
N ASN A 64 -2.55 16.50 -3.81
CA ASN A 64 -2.31 16.09 -2.43
C ASN A 64 -3.06 14.81 -2.02
N ILE A 65 -3.79 14.17 -2.95
CA ILE A 65 -4.44 12.89 -2.69
C ILE A 65 -3.39 11.80 -2.55
N ARG A 66 -3.51 11.02 -1.47
CA ARG A 66 -2.64 9.89 -1.13
C ARG A 66 -3.48 8.67 -0.80
N ILE A 67 -3.04 7.50 -1.25
CA ILE A 67 -3.67 6.21 -0.91
C ILE A 67 -2.64 5.29 -0.28
N PHE A 68 -3.02 4.70 0.84
CA PHE A 68 -2.19 3.80 1.63
C PHE A 68 -2.85 2.43 1.76
N THR A 69 -2.03 1.39 1.92
CA THR A 69 -2.48 0.01 2.14
C THR A 69 -1.66 -0.67 3.23
N GLY A 70 -2.30 -1.65 3.89
CA GLY A 70 -1.61 -2.61 4.72
C GLY A 70 -0.94 -3.70 3.87
N GLN A 71 -0.49 -4.75 4.55
CA GLN A 71 0.05 -5.94 3.91
C GLN A 71 -1.05 -6.63 3.08
N PRO A 72 -0.84 -6.88 1.77
CA PRO A 72 -1.75 -7.71 0.99
C PRO A 72 -1.56 -9.20 1.34
N GLY A 73 -2.61 -10.00 1.14
CA GLY A 73 -2.56 -11.44 1.43
C GLY A 73 -2.78 -11.80 2.91
N MET A 74 -2.65 -13.08 3.21
CA MET A 74 -2.78 -13.60 4.57
C MET A 74 -1.55 -13.23 5.43
N LEU A 75 -1.78 -12.93 6.71
CA LEU A 75 -0.69 -12.70 7.64
C LEU A 75 0.10 -14.01 7.89
N PRO A 76 1.44 -13.94 8.00
CA PRO A 76 2.22 -15.11 8.37
C PRO A 76 1.78 -15.66 9.74
N GLN A 77 1.50 -16.97 9.81
CA GLN A 77 1.13 -17.65 11.06
C GLN A 77 2.29 -17.71 12.05
N ALA A 78 3.52 -17.87 11.57
CA ALA A 78 4.69 -17.92 12.43
C ALA A 78 4.97 -16.54 13.05
N ASN A 79 5.07 -16.47 14.39
CA ASN A 79 5.30 -15.22 15.12
C ASN A 79 6.64 -14.58 14.76
N SER A 80 7.66 -15.38 14.45
CA SER A 80 9.00 -14.93 14.05
C SER A 80 9.09 -14.33 12.65
N LYS A 81 8.02 -14.41 11.84
CA LYS A 81 8.02 -13.83 10.49
C LYS A 81 7.76 -12.33 10.54
N PRO A 82 8.44 -11.53 9.69
CA PRO A 82 8.22 -10.09 9.60
C PRO A 82 6.77 -9.77 9.23
N ARG A 83 6.30 -8.62 9.72
CA ARG A 83 5.00 -8.03 9.39
C ARG A 83 5.19 -6.55 9.11
N GLN A 84 4.38 -6.01 8.21
CA GLN A 84 4.35 -4.58 7.97
C GLN A 84 3.87 -3.87 9.25
N THR A 85 4.64 -2.90 9.74
CA THR A 85 4.39 -2.22 11.02
C THR A 85 3.46 -1.02 10.92
N ASP A 86 3.26 -0.48 9.71
CA ASP A 86 2.39 0.67 9.45
C ASP A 86 1.93 0.68 7.99
N LEU A 87 0.93 1.50 7.62
CA LEU A 87 0.47 1.56 6.22
C LEU A 87 1.54 2.11 5.27
N THR A 88 1.57 1.62 4.03
CA THR A 88 2.49 2.09 3.00
C THR A 88 1.76 2.80 1.88
N GLU A 89 2.32 3.91 1.40
CA GLU A 89 1.76 4.69 0.29
C GLU A 89 1.97 3.99 -1.05
N ILE A 90 0.88 3.83 -1.79
CA ILE A 90 0.89 3.26 -3.14
C ILE A 90 0.88 4.36 -4.19
N ALA A 91 1.45 4.06 -5.35
CA ALA A 91 1.45 4.98 -6.48
C ALA A 91 0.06 5.01 -7.13
N ILE A 92 -0.47 6.22 -7.35
CA ILE A 92 -1.76 6.44 -7.99
C ILE A 92 -1.59 7.25 -9.28
N GLN A 93 -2.56 7.19 -10.16
CA GLN A 93 -2.72 8.13 -11.26
C GLN A 93 -3.92 9.02 -10.96
N VAL A 94 -3.77 10.33 -11.14
CA VAL A 94 -4.88 11.28 -11.01
C VAL A 94 -5.11 11.95 -12.36
N ILE A 95 -6.31 11.77 -12.89
CA ILE A 95 -6.76 12.39 -14.13
C ILE A 95 -7.35 13.75 -13.77
N GLY A 96 -6.92 14.81 -14.46
CA GLY A 96 -7.43 16.18 -14.27
C GLY A 96 -6.73 17.00 -13.19
N GLU A 97 -5.64 16.52 -12.59
CA GLU A 97 -5.02 17.19 -11.43
C GLU A 97 -4.32 18.54 -11.70
N GLN A 98 -4.27 18.99 -12.95
CA GLN A 98 -3.44 20.13 -13.38
C GLN A 98 -3.94 21.48 -12.87
N ASP A 99 -5.26 21.63 -12.69
CA ASP A 99 -5.88 22.88 -12.26
C ASP A 99 -5.99 23.02 -10.73
N GLY A 100 -5.54 21.99 -9.99
CA GLY A 100 -5.58 21.96 -8.53
C GLY A 100 -6.99 21.84 -7.94
N LYS A 101 -7.99 21.40 -8.72
CA LYS A 101 -9.36 21.18 -8.26
C LYS A 101 -9.83 19.79 -8.68
N PHE A 102 -10.51 19.09 -7.78
CA PHE A 102 -11.10 17.78 -8.10
C PHE A 102 -12.53 17.97 -8.64
N ASN A 103 -12.66 17.98 -9.96
CA ASN A 103 -13.88 18.27 -10.70
C ASN A 103 -14.64 17.00 -11.11
N SER A 104 -15.83 17.14 -11.70
CA SER A 104 -16.69 16.01 -12.09
C SER A 104 -16.09 15.05 -13.13
N ASN A 105 -15.14 15.52 -13.94
CA ASN A 105 -14.45 14.73 -14.95
C ASN A 105 -13.20 14.01 -14.41
N ASP A 106 -12.83 14.27 -13.16
CA ASP A 106 -11.58 13.81 -12.59
C ASP A 106 -11.74 12.43 -11.96
N ALA A 107 -10.62 11.72 -11.87
CA ALA A 107 -10.59 10.39 -11.29
C ALA A 107 -9.23 10.03 -10.75
N ILE A 108 -9.25 9.22 -9.68
CA ILE A 108 -8.09 8.54 -9.15
C ILE A 108 -8.13 7.10 -9.67
N LEU A 109 -7.01 6.63 -10.22
CA LEU A 109 -6.81 5.26 -10.66
C LEU A 109 -5.63 4.65 -9.90
N PHE A 110 -5.79 3.41 -9.45
CA PHE A 110 -4.70 2.64 -8.85
C PHE A 110 -4.96 1.14 -8.99
N PHE A 111 -3.90 0.33 -8.95
CA PHE A 111 -4.02 -1.11 -8.94
C PHE A 111 -4.16 -1.61 -7.49
N ALA A 112 -5.32 -2.18 -7.19
CA ALA A 112 -5.61 -2.77 -5.90
C ALA A 112 -5.33 -4.28 -5.90
N LYS A 113 -4.98 -4.78 -4.72
CA LYS A 113 -4.78 -6.19 -4.41
C LYS A 113 -5.91 -6.66 -3.50
N GLY A 114 -6.53 -7.77 -3.86
CA GLY A 114 -7.55 -8.44 -3.05
C GLY A 114 -6.98 -9.06 -1.77
N PRO A 115 -7.82 -9.80 -1.01
CA PRO A 115 -7.39 -10.50 0.20
C PRO A 115 -6.49 -11.71 -0.10
N ASP A 116 -6.69 -12.35 -1.24
CA ASP A 116 -5.94 -13.53 -1.69
C ASP A 116 -4.63 -13.14 -2.36
N LYS A 117 -3.73 -14.11 -2.50
CA LYS A 117 -2.41 -13.87 -3.09
C LYS A 117 -2.14 -14.81 -4.25
N TYR A 118 -1.74 -14.22 -5.37
CA TYR A 118 -1.19 -14.92 -6.54
C TYR A 118 0.31 -14.63 -6.61
N GLN A 119 1.13 -15.68 -6.67
CA GLN A 119 2.58 -15.56 -6.78
C GLN A 119 3.10 -16.52 -7.85
N TYR A 120 3.90 -16.01 -8.78
CA TYR A 120 4.59 -16.86 -9.73
C TYR A 120 5.81 -17.51 -9.06
N ASN A 121 5.81 -18.84 -8.98
CA ASN A 121 6.93 -19.62 -8.51
C ASN A 121 7.88 -19.89 -9.67
N ILE A 122 9.00 -19.17 -9.73
CA ILE A 122 9.98 -19.26 -10.83
C ILE A 122 10.58 -20.66 -10.94
N GLN A 123 10.84 -21.34 -9.82
CA GLN A 123 11.46 -22.68 -9.82
C GLN A 123 10.51 -23.74 -10.37
N LYS A 124 9.23 -23.65 -10.01
CA LYS A 124 8.20 -24.60 -10.46
C LYS A 124 7.53 -24.18 -11.78
N GLN A 125 7.77 -22.95 -12.24
CA GLN A 125 7.11 -22.33 -13.39
C GLN A 125 5.58 -22.37 -13.34
N ILE A 126 5.00 -22.21 -12.15
CA ILE A 126 3.54 -22.19 -11.93
C ILE A 126 3.13 -20.96 -11.14
N PHE A 127 1.86 -20.57 -11.26
CA PHE A 127 1.22 -19.67 -10.32
C PHE A 127 0.76 -20.44 -9.08
N GLU A 128 1.20 -20.01 -7.91
CA GLU A 128 0.70 -20.46 -6.63
C GLU A 128 -0.40 -19.50 -6.17
N TYR A 129 -1.53 -20.07 -5.76
CA TYR A 129 -2.67 -19.36 -5.19
C TYR A 129 -2.74 -19.63 -3.70
N GLU A 130 -2.84 -18.56 -2.91
CA GLU A 130 -3.07 -18.61 -1.47
C GLU A 130 -4.40 -17.92 -1.15
N ASN A 131 -5.38 -18.74 -0.75
CA ASN A 131 -6.67 -18.26 -0.25
C ASN A 131 -6.52 -17.68 1.16
N ASN A 132 -7.03 -16.47 1.37
CA ASN A 132 -7.05 -15.86 2.69
C ASN A 132 -8.11 -16.52 3.58
N LEU A 133 -7.67 -17.15 4.66
CA LEU A 133 -8.56 -17.90 5.56
C LEU A 133 -9.29 -17.00 6.58
N PHE A 134 -8.90 -15.73 6.68
CA PHE A 134 -9.35 -14.84 7.76
C PHE A 134 -10.20 -13.66 7.28
N THR A 135 -10.19 -13.35 5.98
CA THR A 135 -10.98 -12.25 5.43
C THR A 135 -11.21 -12.40 3.93
N ASP A 136 -12.33 -11.85 3.46
CA ASP A 136 -12.73 -11.71 2.06
C ASP A 136 -12.44 -10.30 1.51
N LYS A 137 -11.73 -9.44 2.28
CA LYS A 137 -11.50 -8.03 1.95
C LYS A 137 -10.06 -7.61 2.25
N ASN A 138 -9.50 -6.80 1.37
CA ASN A 138 -8.31 -6.00 1.66
C ASN A 138 -8.69 -4.52 1.75
N PHE A 139 -7.98 -3.75 2.58
CA PHE A 139 -8.35 -2.38 2.93
C PHE A 139 -7.32 -1.35 2.48
N TYR A 140 -7.86 -0.23 2.01
CA TYR A 140 -7.13 0.93 1.55
C TYR A 140 -7.62 2.17 2.29
N PHE A 141 -6.73 3.16 2.39
CA PHE A 141 -6.93 4.35 3.18
C PHE A 141 -6.55 5.57 2.36
N LEU A 142 -7.53 6.43 2.07
CA LEU A 142 -7.34 7.69 1.37
C LEU A 142 -7.19 8.82 2.38
N THR A 143 -6.25 9.71 2.14
CA THR A 143 -6.07 10.96 2.89
C THR A 143 -5.69 12.10 1.95
N ILE A 144 -5.93 13.34 2.40
CA ILE A 144 -5.47 14.55 1.72
C ILE A 144 -4.29 15.07 2.54
N GLY A 145 -3.08 14.91 1.98
CA GLY A 145 -1.83 15.27 2.64
C GLY A 145 -1.52 16.77 2.58
N ALA A 146 -0.51 17.18 3.34
CA ALA A 146 0.12 18.50 3.16
C ALA A 146 1.05 18.53 1.94
N ASP A 147 1.63 17.38 1.59
CA ASP A 147 2.54 17.19 0.48
C ASP A 147 1.87 16.44 -0.68
N ALA A 148 2.47 16.58 -1.87
CA ALA A 148 2.04 15.87 -3.06
C ALA A 148 2.10 14.35 -2.87
N GLY A 149 1.06 13.65 -3.33
CA GLY A 149 0.97 12.21 -3.20
C GLY A 149 1.77 11.44 -4.24
N LYS A 150 2.11 10.19 -3.92
CA LYS A 150 2.90 9.33 -4.80
C LYS A 150 2.19 9.03 -6.13
N ARG A 151 2.84 9.36 -7.25
CA ARG A 151 2.32 9.13 -8.61
C ARG A 151 2.95 7.91 -9.29
N ILE A 152 2.21 7.27 -10.19
CA ILE A 152 2.76 6.26 -11.10
C ILE A 152 3.82 6.93 -11.99
N ALA A 153 5.01 6.35 -12.04
CA ALA A 153 6.09 6.86 -12.87
C ALA A 153 5.89 6.44 -14.32
N THR A 154 6.04 7.38 -15.26
CA THR A 154 6.11 7.07 -16.69
C THR A 154 7.42 6.36 -16.98
N ARG A 155 7.35 5.12 -17.46
CA ARG A 155 8.51 4.37 -17.93
C ARG A 155 8.60 4.49 -19.45
N GLN A 156 9.75 4.96 -19.94
CA GLN A 156 10.04 4.95 -21.37
C GLN A 156 10.02 3.50 -21.88
N SER A 157 9.49 3.32 -23.09
CA SER A 157 9.60 2.03 -23.76
C SER A 157 11.07 1.69 -23.96
N ILE A 158 11.39 0.40 -23.92
CA ILE A 158 12.76 -0.05 -24.21
C ILE A 158 13.07 0.37 -25.65
N ALA A 159 14.28 0.85 -25.91
CA ALA A 159 14.69 1.22 -27.26
C ALA A 159 14.83 -0.05 -28.13
N GLY A 160 14.22 -0.04 -29.31
CA GLY A 160 14.29 -1.17 -30.24
C GLY A 160 13.15 -1.15 -31.26
N THR A 161 13.23 -2.05 -32.24
CA THR A 161 12.11 -2.35 -33.14
C THR A 161 11.38 -3.56 -32.57
N TYR A 162 10.23 -3.33 -31.93
CA TYR A 162 9.35 -4.39 -31.46
C TYR A 162 8.19 -4.56 -32.44
N PRO A 163 7.70 -5.78 -32.67
CA PRO A 163 6.48 -5.96 -33.45
C PRO A 163 5.33 -5.20 -32.79
N LEU A 164 4.57 -4.44 -33.59
CA LEU A 164 3.35 -3.80 -33.10
C LEU A 164 2.35 -4.90 -32.74
N VAL A 165 2.07 -5.05 -31.45
CA VAL A 165 1.05 -6.00 -30.97
C VAL A 165 -0.32 -5.34 -31.16
N THR A 166 -0.97 -5.60 -32.30
CA THR A 166 -2.34 -5.12 -32.60
C THR A 166 -3.43 -6.09 -32.15
N THR A 167 -3.05 -7.33 -31.83
CA THR A 167 -3.97 -8.39 -31.41
C THR A 167 -3.33 -9.21 -30.29
N TYR A 168 -4.09 -9.53 -29.25
CA TYR A 168 -3.73 -10.55 -28.26
C TYR A 168 -4.85 -11.58 -28.21
N ARG A 169 -4.51 -12.87 -28.08
CA ARG A 169 -5.49 -13.91 -27.74
C ARG A 169 -5.61 -13.97 -26.23
N ASP A 170 -6.76 -13.58 -25.71
CA ASP A 170 -7.12 -13.85 -24.34
C ASP A 170 -7.49 -15.33 -24.20
N LEU A 171 -7.00 -15.98 -23.15
CA LEU A 171 -7.41 -17.33 -22.76
C LEU A 171 -8.47 -17.16 -21.66
N ALA A 172 -9.62 -16.62 -22.04
CA ALA A 172 -10.81 -16.63 -21.18
C ALA A 172 -11.59 -17.93 -21.40
#